data_AF-A0A399FCM2-F1
#
_entry.id   AF-A0A399FCM2-F1
#
_cell.length_a   1.000
_cell.length_b   1.000
_cell.length_c   1.000
_cell.angle_alpha   90.00
_cell.angle_beta   90.00
_cell.angle_gamma   90.00
#
_symmetry.space_group_name_H-M   'P 1'
#
loop_
_entity.id
_entity.type
_entity.pdbx_description
1 polymer ?
#
loop_
_entity_poly.entity_id
_entity_poly.type
_entity_poly.pdbx_seq_one_letter_code
_entity_poly.pdbx_strand_id
1 'polypeptide(L)'
;MNDWLKAAMALLPILLLGSLAQPSSVQLQGIRHEHQRLNNCGPVIIGMAMSYWGSTLTQYQTAPVLKPNRADKNVSPDEMAAYARSQGFAVKQGITGDLALLKRLVAAGYPVIAQTWFVSDQGGMGHYRLISGYDDAAGFFWTYDSYNGPNIRPEYREFDRLWRVYNRTYLVVYPSRRQIPVSQLLGQRTGLDWEYRKAAEIARKESQSHPTDDFAWFNLGTSLLWLGDPQGAAAAYDRAWSLPLYTRYDPGRPQNTLGNWPWRTLWYQFGPYQAYFATAVTARCWPSSTTP
;
A
#
# COMPACT_ATOMS: atom_id res chain seq x y z
N MET A 1 -13.58 -11.20 -68.96
CA MET A 1 -12.28 -10.71 -69.48
C MET A 1 -12.06 -9.36 -68.82
N ASN A 2 -11.55 -9.35 -67.58
CA ASN A 2 -10.14 -9.35 -67.18
C ASN A 2 -9.59 -7.93 -67.06
N ASP A 3 -9.18 -7.61 -65.82
CA ASP A 3 -8.12 -6.69 -65.37
C ASP A 3 -8.17 -5.26 -65.93
N TRP A 4 -8.09 -4.19 -65.13
CA TRP A 4 -6.89 -3.78 -64.43
C TRP A 4 -7.26 -2.94 -63.20
N LEU A 5 -7.09 -3.53 -62.01
CA LEU A 5 -6.99 -2.81 -60.75
C LEU A 5 -5.69 -1.98 -60.75
N LYS A 6 -5.81 -0.66 -60.82
CA LYS A 6 -4.74 0.25 -60.40
C LYS A 6 -4.95 0.59 -58.93
N ALA A 7 -3.91 0.26 -58.16
CA ALA A 7 -3.75 0.58 -56.77
C ALA A 7 -3.95 2.08 -56.48
N ALA A 8 -4.77 2.38 -55.49
CA ALA A 8 -4.66 3.60 -54.71
C ALA A 8 -4.54 3.17 -53.25
N MET A 9 -3.33 3.32 -52.72
CA MET A 9 -3.00 3.19 -51.30
C MET A 9 -3.94 4.07 -50.48
N ALA A 10 -4.88 3.47 -49.76
CA ALA A 10 -5.48 4.10 -48.60
C ALA A 10 -4.51 3.91 -47.43
N LEU A 11 -3.63 4.90 -47.24
CA LEU A 11 -2.92 5.11 -45.99
C LEU A 11 -3.98 5.25 -44.89
N LEU A 12 -4.14 4.20 -44.08
CA LEU A 12 -4.90 4.28 -42.84
C LEU A 12 -4.24 5.34 -41.94
N PRO A 13 -4.99 6.35 -41.47
CA PRO A 13 -4.43 7.31 -40.55
C PRO A 13 -4.01 6.59 -39.27
N ILE A 14 -2.75 6.79 -38.91
CA ILE A 14 -2.19 6.46 -37.60
C ILE A 14 -3.16 7.00 -36.55
N LEU A 15 -3.79 6.08 -35.80
CA LEU A 15 -4.55 6.40 -34.60
C LEU A 15 -3.63 7.21 -33.68
N LEU A 16 -3.86 8.53 -33.61
CA LEU A 16 -3.39 9.32 -32.49
C LEU A 16 -3.93 8.65 -31.23
N LEU A 17 -3.04 8.01 -30.47
CA LEU A 17 -3.27 7.71 -29.06
C LEU A 17 -3.34 9.05 -28.31
N GLY A 18 -4.45 9.77 -28.51
CA GLY A 18 -4.81 10.85 -27.62
C GLY A 18 -4.93 10.24 -26.23
N SER A 19 -4.16 10.74 -25.28
CA SER A 19 -4.40 10.51 -23.87
C SER A 19 -5.83 10.98 -23.59
N LEU A 20 -6.80 10.06 -23.59
CA LEU A 20 -8.14 10.37 -23.11
C LEU A 20 -7.95 10.93 -21.71
N ALA A 21 -8.38 12.18 -21.51
CA ALA A 21 -8.34 12.80 -20.20
C ALA A 21 -9.05 11.85 -19.23
N GLN A 22 -8.39 11.54 -18.11
CA GLN A 22 -8.94 10.65 -17.12
C GLN A 22 -10.27 11.24 -16.60
N PRO A 23 -11.34 10.43 -16.41
CA PRO A 23 -12.61 10.95 -15.90
C PRO A 23 -12.40 11.68 -14.56
N SER A 24 -13.12 12.77 -14.32
CA SER A 24 -13.01 13.53 -13.07
C SER A 24 -13.68 12.82 -11.88
N SER A 25 -14.55 11.84 -12.14
CA SER A 25 -15.19 11.03 -11.10
C SER A 25 -15.46 9.63 -11.64
N VAL A 26 -15.21 8.61 -10.81
CA VAL A 26 -15.44 7.19 -11.11
C VAL A 26 -15.92 6.51 -9.85
N GLN A 27 -16.91 5.63 -9.96
CA GLN A 27 -17.31 4.74 -8.87
C GLN A 27 -17.61 3.34 -9.42
N LEU A 28 -16.75 2.39 -9.08
CA LEU A 28 -16.92 0.98 -9.41
C LEU A 28 -18.01 0.37 -8.52
N GLN A 29 -18.90 -0.40 -9.14
CA GLN A 29 -20.02 -1.08 -8.49
C GLN A 29 -19.79 -2.60 -8.46
N GLY A 30 -20.59 -3.32 -7.67
CA GLY A 30 -20.57 -4.79 -7.65
C GLY A 30 -19.56 -5.43 -6.69
N ILE A 31 -18.90 -4.63 -5.84
CA ILE A 31 -18.11 -5.16 -4.71
C ILE A 31 -19.08 -5.59 -3.60
N ARG A 32 -18.92 -6.84 -3.12
CA ARG A 32 -19.63 -7.33 -1.95
C ARG A 32 -18.90 -6.88 -0.69
N HIS A 33 -19.55 -6.06 0.12
CA HIS A 33 -19.04 -5.67 1.44
C HIS A 33 -19.25 -6.77 2.48
N GLU A 34 -18.38 -6.80 3.48
CA GLU A 34 -18.49 -7.64 4.65
C GLU A 34 -17.91 -6.92 5.88
N HIS A 35 -18.57 -6.98 7.02
CA HIS A 35 -18.01 -6.46 8.28
C HIS A 35 -16.99 -7.44 8.86
N GLN A 36 -15.86 -6.93 9.35
CA GLN A 36 -14.82 -7.78 9.94
C GLN A 36 -15.22 -8.33 11.30
N ARG A 37 -14.79 -9.56 11.57
CA ARG A 37 -14.62 -10.09 12.92
C ARG A 37 -13.28 -9.61 13.51
N LEU A 38 -13.01 -10.00 14.76
CA LEU A 38 -11.84 -9.58 15.53
C LEU A 38 -10.53 -9.75 14.72
N ASN A 39 -9.84 -8.64 14.45
CA ASN A 39 -8.58 -8.54 13.68
C ASN A 39 -8.63 -9.16 12.27
N ASN A 40 -9.79 -9.17 11.61
CA ASN A 40 -9.95 -9.75 10.26
C ASN A 40 -9.91 -8.71 9.13
N CYS A 41 -9.40 -7.48 9.34
CA CYS A 41 -9.41 -6.44 8.29
C CYS A 41 -8.72 -6.90 6.99
N GLY A 42 -7.52 -7.48 7.07
CA GLY A 42 -6.82 -8.05 5.91
C GLY A 42 -7.62 -9.16 5.20
N PRO A 43 -8.02 -10.24 5.90
CA PRO A 43 -8.83 -11.32 5.33
C PRO A 43 -10.13 -10.86 4.68
N VAL A 44 -10.80 -9.86 5.27
CA VAL A 44 -12.07 -9.35 4.75
C VAL A 44 -11.82 -8.49 3.51
N ILE A 45 -10.84 -7.58 3.55
CA ILE A 45 -10.58 -6.66 2.43
C ILE A 45 -10.06 -7.40 1.18
N ILE A 46 -9.23 -8.45 1.34
CA ILE A 46 -8.84 -9.27 0.19
C ILE A 46 -10.03 -10.03 -0.40
N GLY A 47 -10.97 -10.49 0.45
CA GLY A 47 -12.24 -11.09 0.02
C GLY A 47 -13.10 -10.11 -0.76
N MET A 48 -13.27 -8.88 -0.27
CA MET A 48 -13.99 -7.81 -0.98
C MET A 48 -13.37 -7.51 -2.35
N ALA A 49 -12.04 -7.40 -2.43
CA ALA A 49 -11.35 -7.13 -3.69
C ALA A 49 -11.55 -8.26 -4.72
N MET A 50 -11.49 -9.52 -4.29
CA MET A 50 -11.77 -10.66 -5.17
C MET A 50 -13.26 -10.76 -5.55
N SER A 51 -14.18 -10.28 -4.70
CA SER A 51 -15.62 -10.31 -4.98
C SER A 51 -16.01 -9.48 -6.20
N TYR A 52 -15.27 -8.39 -6.47
CA TYR A 52 -15.44 -7.58 -7.68
C TYR A 52 -15.26 -8.40 -8.97
N TRP A 53 -14.48 -9.47 -8.88
CA TRP A 53 -14.21 -10.39 -9.98
C TRP A 53 -15.03 -11.69 -9.91
N GLY A 54 -16.09 -11.70 -9.09
CA GLY A 54 -17.03 -12.82 -8.98
C GLY A 54 -16.69 -13.84 -7.89
N SER A 55 -15.66 -13.62 -7.07
CA SER A 55 -15.38 -14.53 -5.96
C SER A 55 -16.50 -14.53 -4.90
N THR A 56 -16.91 -15.72 -4.47
CA THR A 56 -17.91 -15.92 -3.42
C THR A 56 -17.28 -16.09 -2.03
N LEU A 57 -15.95 -16.06 -1.93
CA LEU A 57 -15.24 -16.23 -0.67
C LEU A 57 -15.54 -15.07 0.30
N THR A 58 -15.62 -15.41 1.57
CA THR A 58 -15.87 -14.50 2.69
C THR A 58 -14.78 -14.68 3.74
N GLN A 59 -14.82 -13.88 4.81
CA GLN A 59 -13.87 -14.03 5.91
C GLN A 59 -13.89 -15.43 6.56
N TYR A 60 -14.97 -16.20 6.40
CA TYR A 60 -15.05 -17.58 6.88
C TYR A 60 -14.13 -18.54 6.11
N GLN A 61 -13.74 -18.21 4.88
CA GLN A 61 -12.76 -18.96 4.10
C GLN A 61 -11.38 -18.28 4.10
N THR A 62 -11.32 -16.95 4.05
CA THR A 62 -10.04 -16.24 3.96
C THR A 62 -9.29 -16.23 5.31
N ALA A 63 -9.98 -16.02 6.43
CA ALA A 63 -9.35 -15.83 7.73
C ALA A 63 -8.67 -17.10 8.30
N PRO A 64 -9.23 -18.32 8.18
CA PRO A 64 -8.55 -19.52 8.65
C PRO A 64 -7.18 -19.78 7.99
N VAL A 65 -7.00 -19.32 6.75
CA VAL A 65 -5.74 -19.47 6.00
C VAL A 65 -4.77 -18.34 6.34
N LEU A 66 -5.24 -17.10 6.31
CA LEU A 66 -4.42 -15.90 6.50
C LEU A 66 -4.09 -15.61 7.97
N LYS A 67 -4.88 -16.15 8.90
CA LYS A 67 -4.78 -15.87 10.33
C LYS A 67 -4.90 -17.15 11.16
N PRO A 68 -3.99 -18.13 10.98
CA PRO A 68 -4.08 -19.43 11.65
C PRO A 68 -4.02 -19.29 13.17
N ASN A 69 -3.26 -18.32 13.68
CA ASN A 69 -3.35 -17.88 15.07
C ASN A 69 -4.47 -16.83 15.20
N ARG A 70 -5.57 -17.19 15.88
CA ARG A 70 -6.73 -16.29 16.05
C ARG A 70 -6.40 -14.98 16.78
N ALA A 71 -5.35 -14.97 17.60
CA ALA A 71 -4.92 -13.80 18.35
C ALA A 71 -4.12 -12.80 17.49
N ASP A 72 -3.68 -13.21 16.29
CA ASP A 72 -2.91 -12.35 15.40
C ASP A 72 -3.69 -11.06 15.10
N LYS A 73 -2.95 -9.96 15.12
CA LYS A 73 -3.42 -8.59 14.96
C LYS A 73 -3.22 -8.09 13.54
N ASN A 74 -2.35 -8.75 12.77
CA ASN A 74 -1.95 -8.32 11.45
C ASN A 74 -2.07 -9.46 10.44
N VAL A 75 -2.39 -9.11 9.20
CA VAL A 75 -2.11 -9.94 8.04
C VAL A 75 -1.39 -9.01 7.07
N SER A 76 -0.18 -9.39 6.70
CA SER A 76 0.69 -8.58 5.85
C SER A 76 0.18 -8.48 4.41
N PRO A 77 0.58 -7.43 3.66
CA PRO A 77 0.34 -7.34 2.22
C PRO A 77 0.82 -8.57 1.44
N ASP A 78 1.98 -9.13 1.82
CA ASP A 78 2.55 -10.31 1.16
C ASP A 78 1.67 -11.56 1.35
N GLU A 79 1.16 -11.78 2.56
CA GLU A 79 0.23 -12.88 2.85
C GLU A 79 -1.09 -12.71 2.08
N MET A 80 -1.66 -11.50 2.05
CA MET A 80 -2.86 -11.20 1.26
C MET A 80 -2.62 -11.46 -0.24
N ALA A 81 -1.48 -11.04 -0.77
CA ALA A 81 -1.12 -11.25 -2.16
C ALA A 81 -0.91 -12.74 -2.47
N ALA A 82 -0.21 -13.49 -1.61
CA ALA A 82 -0.02 -14.93 -1.73
C ALA A 82 -1.36 -15.67 -1.71
N TYR A 83 -2.26 -15.28 -0.81
CA TYR A 83 -3.59 -15.86 -0.74
C TYR A 83 -4.39 -15.63 -2.02
N ALA A 84 -4.50 -14.39 -2.51
CA ALA A 84 -5.22 -14.14 -3.76
C ALA A 84 -4.59 -14.87 -4.97
N ARG A 85 -3.26 -15.01 -5.01
CA ARG A 85 -2.58 -15.84 -6.02
C ARG A 85 -2.97 -17.32 -5.91
N SER A 86 -3.08 -17.86 -4.70
CA SER A 86 -3.56 -19.24 -4.48
C SER A 86 -5.00 -19.46 -4.96
N GLN A 87 -5.81 -18.40 -5.04
CA GLN A 87 -7.18 -18.43 -5.57
C GLN A 87 -7.24 -18.20 -7.09
N GLY A 88 -6.10 -18.17 -7.78
CA GLY A 88 -6.04 -18.02 -9.25
C GLY A 88 -6.02 -16.58 -9.76
N PHE A 89 -5.87 -15.59 -8.88
CA PHE A 89 -5.72 -14.19 -9.27
C PHE A 89 -4.26 -13.81 -9.50
N ALA A 90 -4.02 -12.81 -10.32
CA ALA A 90 -2.78 -12.07 -10.32
C ALA A 90 -2.87 -10.90 -9.33
N VAL A 91 -1.74 -10.56 -8.72
CA VAL A 91 -1.66 -9.48 -7.73
C VAL A 91 -0.42 -8.65 -7.97
N LYS A 92 -0.60 -7.34 -8.15
CA LYS A 92 0.48 -6.37 -7.96
C LYS A 92 0.42 -5.89 -6.52
N GLN A 93 1.49 -6.12 -5.78
CA GLN A 93 1.80 -5.41 -4.55
C GLN A 93 2.82 -4.32 -4.89
N GLY A 94 2.55 -3.10 -4.45
CA GLY A 94 3.42 -1.97 -4.65
C GLY A 94 3.53 -1.13 -3.38
N ILE A 95 4.61 -0.36 -3.35
CA ILE A 95 4.86 0.70 -2.38
C ILE A 95 4.86 2.02 -3.17
N THR A 96 5.12 3.14 -2.52
CA THR A 96 5.23 4.45 -3.19
C THR A 96 4.05 4.85 -4.09
N GLY A 97 2.87 4.32 -3.81
CA GLY A 97 1.68 4.72 -4.53
C GLY A 97 1.47 6.23 -4.39
N ASP A 98 0.71 6.80 -5.31
CA ASP A 98 0.28 8.18 -5.26
C ASP A 98 -1.18 8.29 -5.71
N LEU A 99 -1.82 9.43 -5.45
CA LEU A 99 -3.23 9.62 -5.80
C LEU A 99 -3.46 9.44 -7.31
N ALA A 100 -2.52 9.85 -8.16
CA ALA A 100 -2.68 9.73 -9.60
C ALA A 100 -2.70 8.27 -10.05
N LEU A 101 -1.80 7.43 -9.50
CA LEU A 101 -1.79 5.99 -9.74
C LEU A 101 -3.09 5.33 -9.29
N LEU A 102 -3.54 5.62 -8.06
CA LEU A 102 -4.76 5.03 -7.52
C LEU A 102 -5.96 5.37 -8.40
N LYS A 103 -6.14 6.65 -8.75
CA LYS A 103 -7.24 7.10 -9.62
C LYS A 103 -7.13 6.49 -11.01
N ARG A 104 -5.93 6.40 -11.60
CA ARG A 104 -5.70 5.77 -12.91
C ARG A 104 -6.08 4.29 -12.92
N LEU A 105 -5.73 3.54 -11.87
CA LEU A 105 -6.11 2.13 -11.73
C LEU A 105 -7.62 1.98 -11.60
N VAL A 106 -8.24 2.78 -10.74
CA VAL A 106 -9.70 2.76 -10.51
C VAL A 106 -10.47 3.16 -11.78
N ALA A 107 -10.02 4.20 -12.50
CA ALA A 107 -10.61 4.62 -13.77
C ALA A 107 -10.51 3.53 -14.85
N ALA A 108 -9.49 2.68 -14.78
CA ALA A 108 -9.34 1.53 -15.66
C ALA A 108 -10.12 0.27 -15.19
N GLY A 109 -10.93 0.39 -14.13
CA GLY A 109 -11.77 -0.69 -13.63
C GLY A 109 -11.07 -1.64 -12.66
N TYR A 110 -10.04 -1.17 -11.94
CA TYR A 110 -9.33 -1.97 -10.94
C TYR A 110 -9.49 -1.35 -9.54
N PRO A 111 -10.30 -1.96 -8.65
CA PRO A 111 -10.30 -1.58 -7.25
C PRO A 111 -8.90 -1.76 -6.63
N VAL A 112 -8.54 -0.86 -5.72
CA VAL A 112 -7.19 -0.85 -5.12
C VAL A 112 -7.29 -0.97 -3.61
N ILE A 113 -6.63 -1.98 -3.04
CA ILE A 113 -6.46 -2.10 -1.60
C ILE A 113 -5.33 -1.15 -1.19
N ALA A 114 -5.55 -0.33 -0.17
CA ALA A 114 -4.53 0.49 0.45
C ALA A 114 -4.33 0.08 1.91
N GLN A 115 -3.07 -0.09 2.33
CA GLN A 115 -2.74 -0.30 3.73
C GLN A 115 -2.61 1.05 4.42
N THR A 116 -3.50 1.34 5.36
CA THR A 116 -3.62 2.67 5.96
C THR A 116 -3.56 2.57 7.47
N TRP A 117 -3.11 3.65 8.11
CA TRP A 117 -3.39 3.83 9.52
C TRP A 117 -4.88 4.11 9.74
N PHE A 118 -5.38 3.69 10.89
CA PHE A 118 -6.74 3.89 11.35
C PHE A 118 -6.70 4.48 12.74
N VAL A 119 -7.52 5.50 12.98
CA VAL A 119 -7.56 6.22 14.24
C VAL A 119 -8.96 6.06 14.80
N SER A 120 -9.06 5.45 15.99
CA SER A 120 -10.27 5.48 16.82
C SER A 120 -9.99 6.15 18.15
N ASP A 121 -11.01 6.32 18.97
CA ASP A 121 -10.94 6.72 20.38
C ASP A 121 -9.99 5.83 21.23
N GLN A 122 -9.83 4.57 20.84
CA GLN A 122 -8.94 3.59 21.48
C GLN A 122 -7.51 3.58 20.91
N GLY A 123 -7.14 4.56 20.10
CA GLY A 123 -5.81 4.71 19.53
C GLY A 123 -5.67 4.29 18.09
N GLY A 124 -4.44 4.42 17.62
CA GLY A 124 -4.04 4.12 16.26
C GLY A 124 -3.84 2.63 16.04
N MET A 125 -4.21 2.12 14.87
CA MET A 125 -3.90 0.76 14.43
C MET A 125 -3.74 0.64 12.92
N GLY A 126 -3.09 -0.43 12.46
CA GLY A 126 -3.07 -0.80 11.04
C GLY A 126 -4.43 -1.25 10.54
N HIS A 127 -4.72 -0.91 9.29
CA HIS A 127 -5.99 -1.21 8.65
C HIS A 127 -5.85 -1.28 7.13
N TYR A 128 -6.87 -1.82 6.47
CA TYR A 128 -6.95 -1.85 5.02
C TYR A 128 -8.25 -1.22 4.56
N ARG A 129 -8.18 -0.49 3.44
CA ARG A 129 -9.34 0.10 2.76
C ARG A 129 -9.32 -0.32 1.31
N LEU A 130 -10.49 -0.66 0.76
CA LEU A 130 -10.64 -0.97 -0.65
C LEU A 130 -11.22 0.24 -1.37
N ILE A 131 -10.39 0.89 -2.19
CA ILE A 131 -10.78 2.03 -3.01
C ILE A 131 -11.54 1.51 -4.22
N SER A 132 -12.77 2.00 -4.38
CA SER A 132 -13.67 1.66 -5.48
C SER A 132 -13.98 2.85 -6.38
N GLY A 133 -13.58 4.07 -6.00
CA GLY A 133 -13.92 5.26 -6.75
C GLY A 133 -13.21 6.49 -6.25
N TYR A 134 -13.37 7.59 -6.97
CA TYR A 134 -12.89 8.91 -6.59
C TYR A 134 -13.78 9.99 -7.19
N ASP A 135 -13.77 11.18 -6.61
CA ASP A 135 -14.44 12.37 -7.13
C ASP A 135 -13.52 13.59 -6.97
N ASP A 136 -13.02 14.13 -8.08
CA ASP A 136 -12.06 15.24 -8.07
C ASP A 136 -12.70 16.58 -7.76
N ALA A 137 -13.99 16.77 -8.08
CA ALA A 137 -14.71 17.99 -7.74
C ALA A 137 -14.97 18.06 -6.24
N ALA A 138 -15.30 16.92 -5.62
CA ALA A 138 -15.57 16.82 -4.20
C ALA A 138 -14.33 16.48 -3.34
N GLY A 139 -13.23 16.02 -3.94
CA GLY A 139 -11.93 15.85 -3.27
C GLY A 139 -11.78 14.59 -2.42
N PHE A 140 -12.47 13.50 -2.73
CA PHE A 140 -12.46 12.28 -1.91
C PHE A 140 -12.39 10.96 -2.70
N PHE A 141 -12.01 9.88 -2.03
CA PHE A 141 -12.14 8.51 -2.56
C PHE A 141 -13.44 7.83 -2.09
N TRP A 142 -14.08 7.04 -2.94
CA TRP A 142 -15.06 6.06 -2.49
C TRP A 142 -14.33 4.82 -1.99
N THR A 143 -14.58 4.41 -0.74
CA THR A 143 -13.91 3.26 -0.13
C THR A 143 -14.89 2.33 0.58
N TYR A 144 -14.59 1.03 0.48
CA TYR A 144 -15.14 0.00 1.34
C TYR A 144 -14.18 -0.22 2.51
N ASP A 145 -14.73 -0.18 3.73
CA ASP A 145 -14.01 -0.36 4.97
C ASP A 145 -14.65 -1.51 5.75
N SER A 146 -13.85 -2.51 6.15
CA SER A 146 -14.38 -3.68 6.86
C SER A 146 -14.83 -3.37 8.29
N TYR A 147 -14.37 -2.26 8.87
CA TYR A 147 -14.76 -1.80 10.20
C TYR A 147 -15.94 -0.83 10.10
N ASN A 148 -15.82 0.21 9.27
CA ASN A 148 -16.77 1.32 9.21
C ASN A 148 -17.91 1.16 8.18
N GLY A 149 -17.81 0.25 7.22
CA GLY A 149 -18.86 -0.01 6.22
C GLY A 149 -18.48 0.31 4.77
N PRO A 150 -19.43 0.16 3.82
CA PRO A 150 -19.16 0.15 2.38
C PRO A 150 -19.03 1.51 1.69
N ASN A 151 -19.22 2.63 2.39
CA ASN A 151 -19.39 3.95 1.78
C ASN A 151 -18.61 5.04 2.54
N ILE A 152 -17.35 4.74 2.86
CA ILE A 152 -16.49 5.69 3.55
C ILE A 152 -15.81 6.57 2.50
N ARG A 153 -15.86 7.88 2.73
CA ARG A 153 -15.41 8.90 1.78
C ARG A 153 -14.25 9.72 2.36
N PRO A 154 -13.05 9.13 2.54
CA PRO A 154 -11.93 9.90 3.05
C PRO A 154 -11.50 10.94 2.01
N GLU A 155 -11.36 12.19 2.45
CA GLU A 155 -10.74 13.25 1.66
C GLU A 155 -9.31 12.85 1.27
N TYR A 156 -8.87 13.27 0.08
CA TYR A 156 -7.57 12.87 -0.46
C TYR A 156 -6.40 13.15 0.48
N ARG A 157 -6.40 14.32 1.13
CA ARG A 157 -5.34 14.73 2.05
C ARG A 157 -5.30 13.85 3.30
N GLU A 158 -6.46 13.56 3.86
CA GLU A 158 -6.54 12.73 5.07
C GLU A 158 -6.25 11.26 4.77
N PHE A 159 -6.71 10.77 3.61
CA PHE A 159 -6.33 9.46 3.10
C PHE A 159 -4.82 9.33 2.95
N ASP A 160 -4.16 10.24 2.22
CA ASP A 160 -2.71 10.18 1.99
C ASP A 160 -1.92 10.22 3.29
N ARG A 161 -2.34 11.06 4.24
CA ARG A 161 -1.73 11.14 5.56
C ARG A 161 -1.72 9.79 6.28
N LEU A 162 -2.85 9.09 6.31
CA LEU A 162 -2.99 7.79 6.98
C LEU A 162 -2.31 6.68 6.17
N TRP A 163 -2.29 6.79 4.84
CA TRP A 163 -1.66 5.84 3.93
C TRP A 163 -0.13 5.91 3.95
N ARG A 164 0.42 7.10 4.11
CA ARG A 164 1.86 7.36 4.21
C ARG A 164 2.54 6.61 5.35
N VAL A 165 1.82 6.32 6.44
CA VAL A 165 2.33 5.52 7.57
C VAL A 165 2.88 4.16 7.13
N TYR A 166 2.40 3.64 5.99
CA TYR A 166 2.82 2.38 5.40
C TYR A 166 3.54 2.56 4.06
N ASN A 167 4.35 3.61 3.88
CA ASN A 167 5.05 3.91 2.62
C ASN A 167 4.14 3.93 1.38
N ARG A 168 2.86 4.32 1.57
CA ARG A 168 1.84 4.31 0.51
C ARG A 168 1.70 2.94 -0.17
N THR A 169 1.68 1.88 0.65
CA THR A 169 1.54 0.48 0.21
C THR A 169 0.15 0.21 -0.35
N TYR A 170 0.09 -0.48 -1.49
CA TYR A 170 -1.15 -0.84 -2.16
C TYR A 170 -1.10 -2.23 -2.79
N LEU A 171 -2.26 -2.83 -2.98
CA LEU A 171 -2.44 -4.06 -3.75
C LEU A 171 -3.52 -3.87 -4.81
N VAL A 172 -3.30 -4.46 -5.98
CA VAL A 172 -4.29 -4.57 -7.04
C VAL A 172 -4.47 -6.05 -7.36
N VAL A 173 -5.67 -6.56 -7.11
CA VAL A 173 -6.05 -7.95 -7.40
C VAL A 173 -6.86 -7.97 -8.69
N TYR A 174 -6.51 -8.85 -9.61
CA TYR A 174 -7.16 -8.93 -10.92
C TYR A 174 -7.05 -10.33 -11.53
N PRO A 175 -7.98 -10.74 -12.42
CA PRO A 175 -7.87 -11.99 -13.16
C PRO A 175 -6.59 -12.01 -14.00
N SER A 176 -5.85 -13.11 -14.02
CA SER A 176 -4.53 -13.21 -14.68
C SER A 176 -4.52 -12.76 -16.15
N ARG A 177 -5.64 -12.94 -16.87
CA ARG A 177 -5.82 -12.43 -18.25
C ARG A 177 -5.67 -10.90 -18.40
N ARG A 178 -5.71 -10.14 -17.31
CA ARG A 178 -5.56 -8.67 -17.29
C ARG A 178 -4.14 -8.19 -16.96
N GLN A 179 -3.17 -9.09 -16.85
CA GLN A 179 -1.79 -8.74 -16.47
C GLN A 179 -1.13 -7.72 -17.40
N ILE A 180 -1.33 -7.81 -18.71
CA ILE A 180 -0.73 -6.88 -19.68
C ILE A 180 -1.28 -5.45 -19.49
N PRO A 181 -2.61 -5.20 -19.53
CA PRO A 181 -3.17 -3.88 -19.24
C PRO A 181 -2.73 -3.30 -17.89
N VAL A 182 -2.71 -4.11 -16.83
CA VAL A 182 -2.28 -3.65 -15.50
C VAL A 182 -0.80 -3.24 -15.51
N SER A 183 0.07 -4.01 -16.16
CA SER A 183 1.49 -3.69 -16.27
C SER A 183 1.72 -2.37 -17.02
N GLN A 184 0.92 -2.08 -18.05
CA GLN A 184 0.96 -0.81 -18.77
C GLN A 184 0.55 0.38 -17.88
N LEU A 185 -0.48 0.22 -17.05
CA LEU A 185 -0.92 1.26 -16.09
C LEU A 185 0.13 1.52 -15.00
N LEU A 186 0.90 0.49 -14.62
CA LEU A 186 1.95 0.58 -13.60
C LEU A 186 3.22 1.23 -14.15
N GLY A 187 3.60 0.94 -15.40
CA GLY A 187 4.86 1.43 -15.97
C GLY A 187 6.07 0.94 -15.18
N GLN A 188 6.97 1.85 -14.76
CA GLN A 188 8.16 1.51 -13.98
C GLN A 188 7.84 0.83 -12.63
N ARG A 189 6.63 1.05 -12.11
CA ARG A 189 6.12 0.45 -10.87
C ARG A 189 5.99 -1.07 -10.95
N THR A 190 6.11 -1.66 -12.14
CA THR A 190 6.20 -3.11 -12.30
C THR A 190 7.47 -3.69 -11.65
N GLY A 191 8.58 -2.96 -11.67
CA GLY A 191 9.87 -3.38 -11.12
C GLY A 191 10.04 -3.01 -9.64
N LEU A 192 10.34 -4.01 -8.80
CA LEU A 192 10.50 -3.83 -7.36
C LEU A 192 11.71 -2.95 -7.01
N ASP A 193 12.82 -3.08 -7.74
CA ASP A 193 14.01 -2.25 -7.54
C ASP A 193 13.74 -0.76 -7.78
N TRP A 194 12.90 -0.45 -8.78
CA TRP A 194 12.48 0.92 -9.03
C TRP A 194 11.64 1.45 -7.86
N GLU A 195 10.71 0.63 -7.36
CA GLU A 195 9.85 0.96 -6.22
C GLU A 195 10.68 1.24 -4.95
N TYR A 196 11.68 0.41 -4.63
CA TYR A 196 12.55 0.62 -3.47
C TYR A 196 13.39 1.90 -3.58
N ARG A 197 14.00 2.15 -4.74
CA ARG A 197 14.75 3.40 -4.96
C ARG A 197 13.84 4.62 -4.87
N LYS A 198 12.64 4.54 -5.45
CA LYS A 198 11.68 5.64 -5.41
C LYS A 198 11.18 5.91 -3.99
N ALA A 199 10.99 4.87 -3.18
CA ALA A 199 10.58 4.98 -1.78
C ALA A 199 11.61 5.76 -0.96
N ALA A 200 12.89 5.38 -1.11
CA ALA A 200 13.98 6.06 -0.44
C ALA A 200 14.13 7.52 -0.89
N GLU A 201 13.95 7.81 -2.18
CA GLU A 201 13.95 9.18 -2.72
C GLU A 201 12.84 10.03 -2.09
N ILE A 202 11.60 9.53 -2.10
CA ILE A 202 10.44 10.23 -1.54
C ILE A 202 10.63 10.45 -0.04
N ALA A 203 10.97 9.41 0.71
CA ALA A 203 11.12 9.50 2.17
C ALA A 203 12.30 10.41 2.56
N ARG A 204 13.40 10.40 1.81
CA ARG A 204 14.52 11.34 2.00
C ARG A 204 14.09 12.78 1.76
N LYS A 205 13.36 13.04 0.67
CA LYS A 205 12.82 14.38 0.39
C LYS A 205 11.86 14.84 1.48
N GLU A 206 10.91 14.00 1.88
CA GLU A 206 9.93 14.32 2.92
C GLU A 206 10.60 14.61 4.27
N SER A 207 11.57 13.79 4.68
CA SER A 207 12.30 13.96 5.95
C SER A 207 13.22 15.19 5.95
N GLN A 208 13.77 15.58 4.80
CA GLN A 208 14.55 16.81 4.67
C GLN A 208 13.67 18.07 4.65
N SER A 209 12.55 18.02 3.93
CA SER A 209 11.59 19.14 3.88
C SER A 209 10.85 19.33 5.20
N HIS A 210 10.61 18.24 5.94
CA HIS A 210 9.92 18.26 7.23
C HIS A 210 10.72 17.44 8.27
N PRO A 211 11.82 17.99 8.82
CA PRO A 211 12.71 17.26 9.73
C PRO A 211 12.09 16.80 11.05
N THR A 212 10.87 17.27 11.35
CA THR A 212 10.07 16.87 12.53
C THR A 212 8.99 15.85 12.20
N ASP A 213 8.90 15.38 10.96
CA ASP A 213 7.95 14.35 10.54
C ASP A 213 8.51 12.96 10.84
N ASP A 214 8.02 12.36 11.92
CA ASP A 214 8.40 11.02 12.38
C ASP A 214 8.17 9.94 11.33
N PHE A 215 7.03 9.97 10.62
CA PHE A 215 6.75 9.00 9.57
C PHE A 215 7.65 9.15 8.36
N ALA A 216 8.09 10.36 8.01
CA ALA A 216 9.04 10.54 6.92
C ALA A 216 10.39 9.86 7.23
N TRP A 217 10.88 9.99 8.47
CA TRP A 217 12.08 9.29 8.94
C TRP A 217 11.87 7.79 9.07
N PHE A 218 10.72 7.34 9.59
CA PHE A 218 10.38 5.92 9.69
C PHE A 218 10.34 5.27 8.30
N ASN A 219 9.71 5.93 7.34
CA ASN A 219 9.65 5.50 5.94
C ASN A 219 11.02 5.46 5.28
N LEU A 220 11.90 6.42 5.60
CA LEU A 220 13.28 6.41 5.13
C LEU A 220 14.01 5.18 5.68
N GLY A 221 13.84 4.87 6.96
CA GLY A 221 14.42 3.67 7.57
C GLY A 221 13.97 2.39 6.87
N THR A 222 12.66 2.24 6.66
CA THR A 222 12.08 1.10 5.94
C THR A 222 12.61 1.00 4.51
N SER A 223 12.73 2.12 3.81
CA SER A 223 13.21 2.16 2.43
C SER A 223 14.70 1.83 2.30
N LEU A 224 15.53 2.31 3.22
CA LEU A 224 16.96 1.99 3.26
C LEU A 224 17.20 0.51 3.57
N LEU A 225 16.38 -0.08 4.43
CA LEU A 225 16.43 -1.51 4.70
C LEU A 225 16.14 -2.34 3.45
N TRP A 226 15.13 -1.97 2.65
CA TRP A 226 14.85 -2.61 1.36
C TRP A 226 15.99 -2.48 0.36
N LEU A 227 16.78 -1.41 0.46
CA LEU A 227 17.98 -1.19 -0.36
C LEU A 227 19.25 -1.86 0.21
N GLY A 228 19.13 -2.62 1.30
CA GLY A 228 20.26 -3.33 1.90
C GLY A 228 21.17 -2.46 2.77
N ASP A 229 20.68 -1.30 3.25
CA ASP A 229 21.40 -0.42 4.17
C ASP A 229 20.79 -0.47 5.60
N PRO A 230 21.10 -1.52 6.39
CA PRO A 230 20.56 -1.66 7.74
C PRO A 230 21.11 -0.60 8.72
N GLN A 231 22.31 -0.08 8.49
CA GLN A 231 22.90 0.96 9.35
C GLN A 231 22.20 2.30 9.15
N GLY A 232 22.04 2.74 7.91
CA GLY A 232 21.25 3.93 7.58
C GLY A 232 19.79 3.76 7.99
N ALA A 233 19.23 2.56 7.86
CA ALA A 233 17.89 2.26 8.33
C ALA A 233 17.75 2.46 9.85
N ALA A 234 18.66 1.89 10.65
CA ALA A 234 18.67 2.06 12.10
C ALA A 234 18.78 3.54 12.51
N ALA A 235 19.68 4.30 11.89
CA ALA A 235 19.84 5.72 12.16
C ALA A 235 18.57 6.54 11.84
N ALA A 236 17.89 6.23 10.73
CA ALA A 236 16.62 6.87 10.38
C ALA A 236 15.49 6.50 11.36
N TYR A 237 15.43 5.26 11.83
CA TYR A 237 14.48 4.85 12.88
C TYR A 237 14.78 5.54 14.21
N ASP A 238 16.05 5.65 14.62
CA ASP A 238 16.43 6.37 15.84
C ASP A 238 15.99 7.84 15.76
N ARG A 239 16.16 8.46 14.59
CA ARG A 239 15.67 9.82 14.35
C ARG A 239 14.15 9.89 14.48
N ALA A 240 13.41 8.99 13.84
CA ALA A 240 11.96 8.93 13.96
C ALA A 240 11.52 8.76 15.44
N TRP A 241 12.20 7.89 16.19
CA TRP A 241 11.93 7.61 17.60
C TRP A 241 12.19 8.82 18.50
N SER A 242 13.18 9.67 18.16
CA SER A 242 13.53 10.87 18.93
C SER A 242 12.53 12.02 18.78
N LEU A 243 11.70 12.00 17.74
CA LEU A 243 10.75 13.08 17.43
C LEU A 243 9.45 12.95 18.22
N PRO A 244 8.77 14.05 18.60
CA PRO A 244 7.50 13.96 19.33
C PRO A 244 6.40 13.26 18.52
N LEU A 245 5.63 12.40 19.18
CA LEU A 245 4.45 11.78 18.56
C LEU A 245 3.38 12.83 18.27
N TYR A 246 2.88 12.85 17.05
CA TYR A 246 1.63 13.54 16.73
C TYR A 246 0.43 12.76 17.29
N THR A 247 -0.15 13.25 18.40
CA THR A 247 -1.26 12.61 19.12
C THR A 247 -2.46 12.25 18.25
N ARG A 248 -2.67 12.97 17.14
CA ARG A 248 -3.72 12.69 16.15
C ARG A 248 -3.60 11.32 15.44
N TYR A 249 -2.46 10.63 15.54
CA TYR A 249 -2.32 9.26 15.04
C TYR A 249 -2.59 8.22 16.13
N ASP A 250 -2.59 8.59 17.39
CA ASP A 250 -2.75 7.63 18.49
C ASP A 250 -3.44 8.28 19.71
N PRO A 251 -4.68 8.78 19.54
CA PRO A 251 -5.44 9.33 20.66
C PRO A 251 -5.74 8.21 21.66
N GLY A 252 -5.62 8.47 22.96
CA GLY A 252 -5.81 7.41 23.96
C GLY A 252 -4.63 6.42 24.07
N ARG A 253 -3.47 6.75 23.49
CA ARG A 253 -2.20 6.06 23.75
C ARG A 253 -1.97 5.86 25.25
N PRO A 254 -1.59 4.65 25.72
CA PRO A 254 -1.27 4.41 27.14
C PRO A 254 -0.15 5.35 27.63
N GLN A 255 -0.34 5.97 28.79
CA GLN A 255 0.58 7.01 29.32
C GLN A 255 2.00 6.49 29.56
N ASN A 256 2.17 5.21 29.88
CA ASN A 256 3.44 4.56 30.14
C ASN A 256 4.09 3.95 28.88
N THR A 257 3.61 4.32 27.68
CA THR A 257 4.18 3.81 26.44
C THR A 257 5.59 4.37 26.23
N LEU A 258 6.57 3.47 26.07
CA LEU A 258 7.94 3.86 25.70
C LEU A 258 8.02 4.28 24.23
N GLY A 259 8.82 5.32 23.96
CA GLY A 259 9.09 5.83 22.62
C GLY A 259 8.12 6.90 22.14
N ASN A 260 8.26 7.32 20.88
CA ASN A 260 7.42 8.35 20.28
C ASN A 260 6.73 7.93 18.98
N TRP A 261 6.72 6.64 18.66
CA TRP A 261 5.84 6.11 17.61
C TRP A 261 4.44 5.85 18.16
N PRO A 262 3.41 5.80 17.29
CA PRO A 262 2.12 5.25 17.69
C PRO A 262 2.30 3.88 18.35
N TRP A 263 1.58 3.64 19.45
CA TRP A 263 1.75 2.48 20.34
C TRP A 263 1.81 1.15 19.60
N ARG A 264 0.95 0.98 18.59
CA ARG A 264 0.80 -0.28 17.85
C ARG A 264 1.68 -0.37 16.60
N THR A 265 2.59 0.57 16.36
CA THR A 265 3.41 0.61 15.13
C THR A 265 4.14 -0.72 14.88
N LEU A 266 4.78 -1.26 15.92
CA LEU A 266 5.55 -2.50 15.83
C LEU A 266 4.71 -3.78 15.77
N TRP A 267 3.38 -3.68 15.88
CA TRP A 267 2.48 -4.82 15.62
C TRP A 267 2.32 -5.06 14.11
N TYR A 268 2.60 -4.03 13.29
CA TYR A 268 2.37 -4.05 11.85
C TYR A 268 3.65 -3.83 11.04
N GLN A 269 4.66 -3.16 11.61
CA GLN A 269 5.88 -2.79 10.90
C GLN A 269 7.12 -3.32 11.63
N PHE A 270 7.79 -4.31 11.00
CA PHE A 270 8.89 -5.05 11.63
C PHE A 270 10.29 -4.58 11.20
N GLY A 271 10.37 -3.59 10.31
CA GLY A 271 11.64 -3.03 9.82
C GLY A 271 12.61 -2.59 10.92
N PRO A 272 12.17 -1.93 12.01
CA PRO A 272 13.05 -1.59 13.13
C PRO A 272 13.75 -2.80 13.74
N TYR A 273 13.03 -3.90 14.00
CA TYR A 273 13.63 -5.12 14.55
C TYR A 273 14.69 -5.71 13.61
N GLN A 274 14.39 -5.74 12.31
CA GLN A 274 15.31 -6.25 11.28
C GLN A 274 16.58 -5.41 11.19
N ALA A 275 16.45 -4.08 11.16
CA ALA A 275 17.58 -3.16 11.10
C ALA A 275 18.47 -3.28 12.34
N TYR A 276 17.91 -3.19 13.55
CA TYR A 276 18.68 -3.27 14.78
C TYR A 276 19.32 -4.64 15.00
N PHE A 277 18.65 -5.73 14.60
CA PHE A 277 19.27 -7.06 14.63
C PHE A 277 20.47 -7.12 13.69
N ALA A 278 20.34 -6.67 12.45
CA ALA A 278 21.43 -6.67 11.48
C ALA A 278 22.63 -5.80 11.91
N THR A 279 22.38 -4.63 12.53
CA THR A 279 23.47 -3.78 13.05
C THR A 279 24.15 -4.39 14.28
N ALA A 280 23.40 -5.06 15.17
CA ALA A 280 23.97 -5.74 16.32
C ALA A 280 24.82 -6.97 15.94
N VAL A 281 24.41 -7.72 14.91
CA VAL A 281 25.21 -8.86 14.39
C VAL A 281 26.49 -8.36 13.73
N THR A 282 26.42 -7.31 12.92
CA THR A 282 27.62 -6.74 12.26
C THR A 282 28.62 -6.16 13.28
N ALA A 283 28.15 -5.57 14.38
CA ALA A 283 29.02 -5.14 15.49
C ALA A 283 29.72 -6.30 16.21
N ARG A 284 29.11 -7.51 16.25
CA ARG A 284 29.70 -8.70 16.89
C ARG A 284 30.66 -9.48 16.00
N CYS A 285 30.51 -9.38 14.67
CA CYS A 285 31.39 -10.06 13.71
C CYS A 285 32.74 -9.36 13.49
N TRP A 286 33.05 -8.30 14.23
CA TRP A 286 34.37 -7.66 14.26
C TRP A 286 35.08 -7.94 15.59
N PRO A 287 36.00 -8.93 15.64
CA PRO A 287 37.10 -8.92 16.58
C PRO A 287 38.40 -8.63 15.83
N SER A 288 38.95 -7.43 15.99
CA SER A 288 40.39 -7.14 15.79
C SER A 288 40.64 -5.68 16.18
N SER A 289 41.16 -5.45 17.38
CA SER A 289 42.58 -5.43 17.71
C SER A 289 43.25 -4.10 17.33
N THR A 290 43.24 -3.17 18.27
CA THR A 290 44.39 -2.28 18.56
C THR A 290 44.18 -1.72 19.95
N THR A 291 44.81 -2.35 20.94
CA THR A 291 45.37 -1.61 22.08
C THR A 291 46.87 -1.70 21.90
N PRO A 292 47.60 -0.57 21.83
CA PRO A 292 49.06 -0.58 21.74
C PRO A 292 49.71 -1.16 23.00
#